data_AF-A0A1I5TY03-F1
#
_entry.id   AF-A0A1I5TY03-F1
#
_cell.length_a   1.000
_cell.length_b   1.000
_cell.length_c   1.000
_cell.angle_alpha   90.00
_cell.angle_beta   90.00
_cell.angle_gamma   90.00
#
_symmetry.space_group_name_H-M   'P 1'
#
loop_
_entity.id
_entity.type
_entity.pdbx_description
1 polymer ?
#
loop_
_entity_poly.entity_id
_entity_poly.type
_entity_poly.pdbx_seq_one_letter_code
_entity_poly.pdbx_strand_id
1 'polypeptide(L)'
;MSFFVAMQNWRTTASYWQPETVVSERSEFLIVARSGERNQFLSIASAGTCLGSETEAPPRLSPDLAILATLVSRGVNGGELFLVERELPGGAAVQGHLVSGDGYVLLHEDRLCLTGAVRLRPGAGTRPVGDCVLLAANEPGATVHLKARYVPWCDELLPPGFIPRVNEADRPR
;
A
#
# COMPACT_ATOMS: atom_id res chain seq x y z
N MET A 1 -13.11 8.00 -8.62
CA MET A 1 -12.74 9.17 -7.82
C MET A 1 -11.29 9.12 -7.45
N SER A 2 -10.68 10.27 -7.22
CA SER A 2 -9.41 10.36 -6.51
C SER A 2 -9.67 10.33 -5.00
N PHE A 3 -8.84 9.61 -4.26
CA PHE A 3 -8.79 9.64 -2.81
C PHE A 3 -7.32 9.56 -2.38
N PHE A 4 -7.04 9.91 -1.13
CA PHE A 4 -5.71 9.90 -0.53
C PHE A 4 -5.86 9.61 0.96
N VAL A 5 -5.45 8.43 1.41
CA VAL A 5 -5.73 7.98 2.79
C VAL A 5 -4.51 7.32 3.42
N ALA A 6 -4.46 7.33 4.75
CA ALA A 6 -3.57 6.46 5.49
C ALA A 6 -4.22 5.08 5.69
N MET A 7 -3.40 4.04 5.69
CA MET A 7 -3.81 2.69 6.06
C MET A 7 -2.78 2.08 7.01
N GLN A 8 -3.25 1.31 7.99
CA GLN A 8 -2.40 0.36 8.70
C GLN A 8 -2.28 -0.90 7.88
N ASN A 9 -1.06 -1.38 7.68
CA ASN A 9 -0.76 -2.55 6.90
C ASN A 9 -0.02 -3.59 7.73
N TRP A 10 -0.52 -4.81 7.73
CA TRP A 10 0.26 -5.98 8.09
C TRP A 10 1.00 -6.46 6.85
N ARG A 11 2.32 -6.25 6.80
CA ARG A 11 3.15 -6.70 5.69
C ARG A 11 3.84 -8.00 6.05
N THR A 12 3.61 -9.03 5.24
CA THR A 12 4.41 -10.26 5.25
C THR A 12 5.40 -10.18 4.09
N THR A 13 6.69 -10.35 4.38
CA THR A 13 7.76 -10.41 3.38
C THR A 13 8.23 -11.85 3.26
N ALA A 14 8.23 -12.39 2.05
CA ALA A 14 8.65 -13.73 1.71
C ALA A 14 9.82 -13.71 0.73
N SER A 15 10.54 -14.84 0.66
CA SER A 15 11.65 -15.03 -0.26
C SER A 15 11.21 -14.80 -1.71
N TYR A 16 12.08 -14.13 -2.48
CA TYR A 16 11.81 -13.90 -3.90
C TYR A 16 11.79 -15.19 -4.73
N TRP A 17 12.64 -16.17 -4.39
CA TRP A 17 12.77 -17.43 -5.12
C TRP A 17 11.83 -18.52 -4.59
N GLN A 18 11.40 -18.41 -3.34
CA GLN A 18 10.51 -19.33 -2.65
C GLN A 18 9.40 -18.51 -1.97
N PRO A 19 8.42 -17.97 -2.73
CA PRO A 19 7.40 -17.05 -2.21
C PRO A 19 6.51 -17.64 -1.12
N GLU A 20 6.52 -18.96 -0.93
CA GLU A 20 5.90 -19.66 0.20
C GLU A 20 6.66 -19.52 1.52
N THR A 21 7.93 -19.11 1.48
CA THR A 21 8.81 -19.01 2.66
C THR A 21 8.81 -17.58 3.20
N VAL A 22 8.08 -17.36 4.30
CA VAL A 22 8.04 -16.08 5.03
C VAL A 22 9.39 -15.81 5.69
N VAL A 23 9.92 -14.61 5.46
CA VAL A 23 11.19 -14.12 6.00
C VAL A 23 10.97 -13.14 7.15
N SER A 24 9.96 -12.27 7.04
CA SER A 24 9.64 -11.30 8.09
C SER A 24 8.19 -10.85 8.02
N GLU A 25 7.68 -10.36 9.15
CA GLU A 25 6.39 -9.71 9.24
C GLU A 25 6.53 -8.40 10.02
N ARG A 26 5.82 -7.36 9.60
CA ARG A 26 5.79 -6.09 10.33
C ARG A 26 4.51 -5.31 10.07
N SER A 27 4.13 -4.51 11.07
CA SER A 27 3.12 -3.49 10.95
C SER A 27 3.73 -2.17 10.45
N GLU A 28 3.12 -1.56 9.45
CA GLU A 28 3.53 -0.25 8.93
C GLU A 28 2.33 0.60 8.50
N PHE A 29 2.53 1.91 8.45
CA PHE A 29 1.62 2.81 7.77
C PHE A 29 1.89 2.79 6.27
N LEU A 30 0.81 2.83 5.50
CA LEU A 30 0.82 3.12 4.07
C LEU A 30 0.07 4.42 3.82
N ILE A 31 0.50 5.13 2.78
CA ILE A 31 -0.28 6.16 2.10
C ILE A 31 -0.80 5.55 0.80
N VAL A 32 -2.12 5.55 0.62
CA VAL A 32 -2.78 4.98 -0.56
C VAL A 32 -3.53 6.08 -1.30
N ALA A 33 -3.25 6.22 -2.59
CA ALA A 33 -3.80 7.28 -3.41
C ALA A 33 -4.40 6.72 -4.71
N ARG A 34 -5.58 7.20 -5.08
CA ARG A 34 -6.23 6.90 -6.36
C ARG A 34 -6.09 8.07 -7.31
N SER A 35 -5.65 7.83 -8.54
CA SER A 35 -5.32 8.89 -9.49
C SER A 35 -5.56 8.50 -10.96
N GLY A 36 -5.30 9.44 -11.88
CA GLY A 36 -5.56 9.32 -13.32
C GLY A 36 -6.97 9.79 -13.70
N GLU A 37 -7.16 10.13 -14.98
CA GLU A 37 -8.41 10.72 -15.50
C GLU A 37 -9.65 9.87 -15.19
N ARG A 38 -9.50 8.54 -15.23
CA ARG A 38 -10.57 7.58 -14.93
C ARG A 38 -10.38 6.89 -13.58
N ASN A 39 -9.47 7.40 -12.74
CA ASN A 39 -9.11 6.80 -11.46
C ASN A 39 -8.59 5.37 -11.64
N GLN A 40 -7.87 5.18 -12.74
CA GLN A 40 -7.33 3.89 -13.14
C GLN A 40 -6.07 3.53 -12.38
N PHE A 41 -5.43 4.47 -11.68
CA PHE A 41 -4.18 4.22 -10.99
C PHE A 41 -4.37 4.18 -9.48
N LEU A 42 -3.65 3.27 -8.83
CA LEU A 42 -3.54 3.13 -7.39
C LEU A 42 -2.07 3.19 -7.00
N SER A 43 -1.68 4.24 -6.30
CA SER A 43 -0.35 4.39 -5.71
C SER A 43 -0.40 3.94 -4.25
N ILE A 44 0.57 3.13 -3.84
CA ILE A 44 0.66 2.57 -2.49
C ILE A 44 2.08 2.81 -2.00
N ALA A 45 2.26 3.72 -1.05
CA ALA A 45 3.58 4.08 -0.51
C ALA A 45 3.71 3.68 0.95
N SER A 46 4.85 3.10 1.35
CA SER A 46 5.20 2.93 2.76
C SER A 46 5.40 4.30 3.40
N ALA A 47 4.99 4.45 4.67
CA ALA A 47 4.97 5.76 5.32
C ALA A 47 5.44 5.75 6.79
N GLY A 48 6.07 4.66 7.23
CA GLY A 48 6.63 4.52 8.58
C GLY A 48 6.14 3.27 9.29
N THR A 49 6.77 2.90 10.41
CA THR A 49 6.36 1.75 11.23
C THR A 49 5.13 2.07 12.08
N CYS A 50 4.33 1.05 12.38
CA CYS A 50 3.23 1.16 13.33
C CYS A 50 3.13 -0.10 14.22
N LEU A 51 2.33 -0.04 15.27
CA LEU A 51 1.98 -1.17 16.13
C LEU A 51 0.89 -2.05 15.49
N GLY A 52 0.08 -1.46 14.60
CA GLY A 52 -1.06 -2.13 13.95
C GLY A 52 -2.34 -2.09 14.79
N SER A 53 -2.31 -1.42 15.95
CA SER A 53 -3.44 -1.23 16.85
C SER A 53 -3.80 0.24 17.04
N GLU A 54 -3.13 1.16 16.36
CA GLU A 54 -3.47 2.58 16.37
C GLU A 54 -4.88 2.83 15.84
N THR A 55 -5.55 3.80 16.45
CA THR A 55 -6.87 4.28 16.07
C THR A 55 -6.80 5.46 15.09
N GLU A 56 -5.63 6.08 14.94
CA GLU A 56 -5.34 7.21 14.05
C GLU A 56 -3.89 7.10 13.54
N ALA A 57 -3.62 7.56 12.32
CA ALA A 57 -2.26 7.72 11.80
C ALA A 57 -1.59 8.96 12.40
N PRO A 58 -0.26 8.96 12.56
CA PRO A 58 0.47 10.15 13.00
C PRO A 58 0.29 11.28 11.97
N PRO A 59 0.29 12.55 12.41
CA PRO A 59 0.01 13.68 11.51
C PRO A 59 1.07 13.84 10.42
N ARG A 60 2.32 13.42 10.67
CA ARG A 60 3.42 13.52 9.72
C ARG A 60 3.80 12.14 9.21
N LEU A 61 3.14 11.72 8.13
CA LEU A 61 3.56 10.58 7.34
C LEU A 61 4.44 11.05 6.17
N SER A 62 5.50 10.32 5.88
CA SER A 62 6.40 10.60 4.76
C SER A 62 6.41 9.40 3.83
N PRO A 63 5.86 9.50 2.60
CA PRO A 63 5.96 8.46 1.60
C PRO A 63 7.43 8.12 1.32
N ASP A 64 7.76 6.82 1.32
CA ASP A 64 9.10 6.31 1.06
C ASP A 64 9.11 5.40 -0.18
N LEU A 65 8.89 4.09 -0.03
CA LEU A 65 8.85 3.16 -1.16
C LEU A 65 7.43 3.01 -1.67
N ALA A 66 7.24 3.10 -2.98
CA ALA A 66 5.92 3.14 -3.58
C ALA A 66 5.74 2.13 -4.71
N ILE A 67 4.57 1.50 -4.73
CA ILE A 67 4.09 0.66 -5.82
C ILE A 67 3.00 1.42 -6.56
N LEU A 68 3.01 1.34 -7.88
CA LEU A 68 1.90 1.79 -8.72
C LEU A 68 1.18 0.58 -9.29
N ALA A 69 -0.15 0.64 -9.35
CA ALA A 69 -0.97 -0.40 -9.95
C ALA A 69 -2.09 0.20 -10.82
N THR A 70 -2.45 -0.50 -11.89
CA THR A 70 -3.51 -0.09 -12.83
C THR A 70 -4.74 -0.97 -12.67
N LEU A 71 -5.91 -0.34 -12.63
CA LEU A 71 -7.22 -0.97 -12.55
C LEU A 71 -7.47 -1.83 -13.79
N VAL A 72 -7.73 -3.11 -13.58
CA VAL A 72 -8.06 -4.06 -14.67
C VAL A 72 -9.46 -4.62 -14.57
N SER A 73 -10.09 -4.60 -13.39
CA SER A 73 -11.44 -5.10 -13.23
C SER A 73 -12.14 -4.46 -12.03
N ARG A 74 -13.45 -4.24 -12.17
CA ARG A 74 -14.35 -3.83 -11.08
C ARG A 74 -15.30 -4.99 -10.80
N GLY A 75 -15.19 -5.56 -9.61
CA GLY A 75 -16.04 -6.64 -9.15
C GLY A 75 -17.45 -6.14 -8.80
N VAL A 76 -18.43 -7.02 -8.94
CA VAL A 76 -19.86 -6.75 -8.69
C VAL A 76 -20.12 -6.37 -7.22
N ASN A 77 -19.27 -6.83 -6.31
CA ASN A 77 -19.36 -6.59 -4.85
C ASN A 77 -18.51 -5.40 -4.38
N GLY A 78 -18.10 -4.49 -5.27
CA GLY A 78 -17.31 -3.30 -4.91
C GLY A 78 -15.82 -3.56 -4.65
N GLY A 79 -15.34 -4.78 -4.88
CA GLY A 79 -13.91 -5.09 -4.90
C GLY A 79 -13.31 -4.79 -6.27
N GLU A 80 -12.25 -4.00 -6.30
CA GLU A 80 -11.53 -3.61 -7.51
C GLU A 80 -10.18 -4.32 -7.58
N LEU A 81 -9.83 -4.83 -8.76
CA LEU A 81 -8.57 -5.51 -9.01
C LEU A 81 -7.63 -4.60 -9.80
N PHE A 82 -6.44 -4.42 -9.26
CA PHE A 82 -5.34 -3.68 -9.86
C PHE A 82 -4.17 -4.62 -10.15
N LEU A 83 -3.48 -4.42 -11.26
CA LEU A 83 -2.20 -5.08 -11.56
C LEU A 83 -1.06 -4.12 -11.30
N VAL A 84 -0.01 -4.60 -10.66
CA VAL A 84 1.18 -3.81 -10.36
C VAL A 84 1.94 -3.49 -11.64
N GLU A 85 2.31 -2.23 -11.77
CA GLU A 85 3.08 -1.71 -12.90
C GLU A 85 4.58 -1.95 -12.71
N ARG A 86 5.22 -2.37 -13.81
CA ARG A 86 6.67 -2.54 -13.88
C ARG A 86 7.40 -1.23 -14.13
N GLU A 87 6.74 -0.28 -14.77
CA GLU A 87 7.28 0.99 -15.22
C GLU A 87 6.22 2.07 -15.00
N LEU A 88 6.63 3.31 -14.75
CA LEU A 88 5.70 4.40 -14.55
C LEU A 88 5.01 4.72 -15.89
N PRO A 89 3.68 4.52 -16.03
CA PRO A 89 2.97 4.90 -17.25
C PRO A 89 3.03 6.41 -17.44
N GLY A 90 3.04 6.87 -18.70
CA GLY A 90 3.01 8.30 -19.01
C GLY A 90 1.81 8.99 -18.34
N GLY A 91 2.08 10.07 -17.60
CA GLY A 91 1.06 10.86 -16.90
C GLY A 91 0.62 10.30 -15.53
N ALA A 92 1.16 9.16 -15.09
CA ALA A 92 0.99 8.71 -13.72
C ALA A 92 1.97 9.43 -12.78
N ALA A 93 1.52 9.71 -11.55
CA ALA A 93 2.34 10.30 -10.51
C ALA A 93 2.30 9.39 -9.27
N VAL A 94 3.45 9.27 -8.60
CA VAL A 94 3.65 8.46 -7.40
C VAL A 94 4.34 9.33 -6.36
N GLN A 95 3.92 9.21 -5.11
CA GLN A 95 4.60 9.82 -3.99
C GLN A 95 5.56 8.81 -3.37
N GLY A 96 6.86 9.13 -3.36
CA GLY A 96 7.93 8.23 -2.94
C GLY A 96 8.76 7.69 -4.11
N HIS A 97 9.65 6.76 -3.81
CA HIS A 97 10.50 6.05 -4.76
C HIS A 97 9.76 4.84 -5.32
N LEU A 98 9.52 4.84 -6.64
CA LEU A 98 8.84 3.74 -7.32
C LEU A 98 9.68 2.45 -7.22
N VAL A 99 9.10 1.42 -6.63
CA VAL A 99 9.62 0.05 -6.64
C VAL A 99 8.80 -0.76 -7.63
N SER A 100 9.38 -1.02 -8.79
CA SER A 100 8.79 -1.86 -9.82
C SER A 100 8.61 -3.30 -9.35
N GLY A 101 7.54 -3.95 -9.80
CA GLY A 101 7.28 -5.35 -9.47
C GLY A 101 6.25 -5.99 -10.40
N ASP A 102 5.82 -7.17 -9.98
CA ASP A 102 4.76 -7.96 -10.61
C ASP A 102 3.80 -8.44 -9.55
N GLY A 103 2.50 -8.33 -9.78
CA GLY A 103 1.52 -8.79 -8.80
C GLY A 103 0.19 -8.09 -8.97
N TYR A 104 -0.62 -8.20 -7.92
CA TYR A 104 -1.95 -7.62 -7.91
C TYR A 104 -2.31 -7.06 -6.54
N VAL A 105 -3.25 -6.14 -6.57
CA VAL A 105 -3.86 -5.54 -5.39
C VAL A 105 -5.37 -5.51 -5.56
N LEU A 106 -6.07 -5.94 -4.52
CA LEU A 106 -7.51 -5.88 -4.37
C LEU A 106 -7.85 -4.74 -3.41
N LEU A 107 -8.64 -3.79 -3.87
CA LEU A 107 -9.17 -2.69 -3.07
C LEU A 107 -10.68 -2.86 -2.90
N HIS A 108 -11.16 -2.83 -1.66
CA HIS A 108 -12.58 -2.75 -1.36
C HIS A 108 -12.89 -1.33 -0.88
N GLU A 109 -13.46 -0.49 -1.75
CA GLU A 109 -13.66 0.94 -1.45
C GLU A 109 -14.70 1.18 -0.35
N ASP A 110 -15.68 0.29 -0.20
CA ASP A 110 -16.74 0.36 0.81
C ASP A 110 -16.19 0.30 2.24
N ARG A 111 -15.11 -0.45 2.43
CA ARG A 111 -14.43 -0.66 3.71
C ARG A 111 -13.06 -0.02 3.77
N LEU A 112 -12.60 0.59 2.67
CA LEU A 112 -11.22 1.02 2.45
C LEU A 112 -10.21 0.00 3.00
N CYS A 113 -10.33 -1.24 2.54
CA CYS A 113 -9.36 -2.29 2.83
C CYS A 113 -8.66 -2.74 1.56
N LEU A 114 -7.38 -3.08 1.72
CA LEU A 114 -6.48 -3.39 0.63
C LEU A 114 -5.80 -4.71 0.94
N THR A 115 -5.81 -5.63 -0.01
CA THR A 115 -5.06 -6.89 0.09
C THR A 115 -4.32 -7.14 -1.21
N GLY A 116 -3.20 -7.85 -1.17
CA GLY A 116 -2.48 -8.13 -2.41
C GLY A 116 -1.20 -8.91 -2.19
N ALA A 117 -0.60 -9.30 -3.29
CA ALA A 117 0.71 -9.93 -3.33
C ALA A 117 1.51 -9.32 -4.48
N VAL A 118 2.73 -8.88 -4.17
CA VAL A 118 3.61 -8.20 -5.12
C VAL A 118 5.01 -8.77 -5.02
N ARG A 119 5.53 -9.27 -6.13
CA ARG A 119 6.92 -9.65 -6.29
C ARG A 119 7.71 -8.44 -6.76
N LEU A 120 8.43 -7.81 -5.84
CA LEU A 120 9.27 -6.64 -6.09
C LEU A 120 10.52 -7.05 -6.85
N ARG A 121 10.93 -6.23 -7.82
CA ARG A 121 12.20 -6.44 -8.53
C ARG A 121 13.38 -6.29 -7.56
N PRO A 122 14.51 -6.97 -7.83
CA PRO A 122 15.78 -6.68 -7.18
C PRO A 122 16.11 -5.18 -7.26
N GLY A 123 16.63 -4.61 -6.18
CA GLY A 123 17.00 -3.19 -6.16
C GLY A 123 18.11 -2.89 -7.16
N ALA A 124 17.97 -1.81 -7.94
CA ALA A 124 18.95 -1.38 -8.95
C ALA A 124 20.25 -0.79 -8.37
N GLY A 125 20.47 -0.87 -7.05
CA GLY A 125 21.64 -0.34 -6.38
C GLY A 125 21.47 1.10 -5.88
N THR A 126 21.92 1.27 -4.62
CA THR A 126 22.29 2.49 -3.89
C THR A 126 21.22 3.55 -3.60
N ARG A 127 20.55 3.38 -2.45
CA ARG A 127 20.70 4.30 -1.30
C ARG A 127 20.16 3.64 -0.03
N PRO A 128 20.81 3.79 1.14
CA PRO A 128 20.20 3.46 2.41
C PRO A 128 19.16 4.55 2.70
N VAL A 129 17.89 4.26 2.46
CA VAL A 129 16.77 5.11 2.87
C VAL A 129 16.04 4.39 4.00
N GLY A 130 16.38 4.75 5.24
CA GLY A 130 15.74 4.27 6.46
C GLY A 130 15.80 2.76 6.71
N ASP A 131 15.17 2.32 7.81
CA ASP A 131 15.01 0.90 8.20
C ASP A 131 14.01 0.13 7.29
N CYS A 132 13.83 0.59 6.05
CA CYS A 132 13.04 -0.09 5.04
C CYS A 132 13.88 -1.20 4.41
N VAL A 133 13.87 -2.35 5.09
CA VAL A 133 14.39 -3.66 4.62
C VAL A 133 13.55 -4.20 3.46
N LEU A 134 13.39 -3.43 2.37
CA LEU A 134 12.83 -4.01 1.15
C LEU A 134 13.87 -4.34 0.12
N LEU A 135 14.92 -3.55 -0.09
CA LEU A 135 15.94 -3.90 -1.10
C LEU A 135 17.28 -3.23 -0.78
N ALA A 136 18.13 -3.87 0.02
CA ALA A 136 19.54 -3.50 0.01
C ALA A 136 20.12 -3.78 -1.40
N ALA A 137 21.15 -3.03 -1.80
CA ALA A 137 21.82 -3.26 -3.07
C ALA A 137 22.34 -4.71 -3.13
N ASN A 138 22.00 -5.45 -4.19
CA ASN A 138 22.29 -6.88 -4.42
C ASN A 138 21.36 -7.89 -3.72
N GLU A 139 20.26 -7.48 -3.11
CA GLU A 139 19.23 -8.42 -2.66
C GLU A 139 18.36 -8.92 -3.83
N PRO A 140 17.97 -10.21 -3.85
CA PRO A 140 17.30 -10.86 -4.98
C PRO A 140 15.88 -10.37 -5.27
N GLY A 141 15.42 -9.26 -4.69
CA GLY A 141 14.02 -8.89 -4.64
C GLY A 141 13.31 -9.49 -3.42
N ALA A 142 12.01 -9.25 -3.30
CA ALA A 142 11.17 -9.88 -2.29
C ALA A 142 9.74 -10.07 -2.79
N THR A 143 9.01 -11.02 -2.21
CA THR A 143 7.55 -11.09 -2.36
C THR A 143 6.92 -10.45 -1.13
N VAL A 144 6.07 -9.45 -1.31
CA VAL A 144 5.35 -8.79 -0.22
C VAL A 144 3.86 -9.10 -0.33
N HIS A 145 3.28 -9.48 0.79
CA HIS A 145 1.84 -9.57 0.96
C HIS A 145 1.36 -8.36 1.75
N LEU A 146 0.32 -7.71 1.24
CA LEU A 146 -0.28 -6.54 1.84
C LEU A 146 -1.63 -6.94 2.43
N LYS A 147 -1.89 -6.48 3.65
CA LYS A 147 -3.19 -6.55 4.29
C LYS A 147 -3.39 -5.26 5.07
N ALA A 148 -3.93 -4.28 4.37
CA ALA A 148 -4.11 -2.95 4.89
C ALA A 148 -5.58 -2.60 5.14
N ARG A 149 -5.80 -1.79 6.16
CA ARG A 149 -7.09 -1.24 6.54
C ARG A 149 -6.96 0.26 6.76
N TYR A 150 -7.98 0.98 6.36
CA TYR A 150 -8.10 2.41 6.66
C TYR A 150 -7.91 2.69 8.15
N VAL A 151 -7.21 3.79 8.40
CA VAL A 151 -7.10 4.44 9.69
C VAL A 151 -7.26 5.96 9.45
N PRO A 152 -8.03 6.68 10.28
CA PRO A 152 -8.16 8.13 10.14
C PRO A 152 -6.81 8.84 10.12
N TRP A 153 -6.71 9.89 9.30
CA TRP A 153 -5.52 10.73 9.21
C TRP A 153 -5.89 12.19 8.92
N CYS A 154 -5.16 13.14 9.52
CA CYS A 154 -5.49 14.56 9.42
C CYS A 154 -5.38 15.15 8.01
N ASP A 155 -4.56 14.57 7.13
CA ASP A 155 -4.30 15.07 5.77
C ASP A 155 -5.03 14.26 4.69
N GLU A 156 -6.05 13.49 5.07
CA GLU A 156 -6.74 12.58 4.15
C GLU A 156 -7.75 13.28 3.23
N LEU A 157 -7.93 12.69 2.04
CA LEU A 157 -9.04 12.92 1.12
C LEU A 157 -9.80 11.61 0.97
N LEU A 158 -10.96 11.50 1.63
CA LEU A 158 -11.79 10.30 1.60
C LEU A 158 -12.54 10.15 0.26
N PRO A 159 -12.86 8.90 -0.17
CA PRO A 159 -13.82 8.69 -1.25
C PRO A 159 -15.20 9.26 -0.87
N PRO A 160 -15.89 9.94 -1.80
CA PRO A 160 -17.25 10.42 -1.53
C PRO A 160 -18.20 9.31 -1.07
N GLY A 161 -18.98 9.62 -0.02
CA GLY A 161 -19.92 8.68 0.58
C GLY A 161 -19.28 7.65 1.52
N PHE A 162 -17.95 7.61 1.63
CA PHE A 162 -17.29 6.82 2.67
C PHE A 162 -17.54 7.47 4.03
N ILE A 163 -18.11 6.69 4.95
CA ILE A 163 -18.30 7.09 6.34
C ILE A 163 -17.36 6.22 7.17
N PRO A 164 -16.32 6.79 7.79
CA PRO A 164 -15.44 6.08 8.69
C PRO A 164 -16.27 5.35 9.75
N ARG A 165 -16.17 4.02 9.78
CA ARG A 165 -16.76 3.26 10.88
C ARG A 165 -15.88 3.45 12.10
N VAL A 166 -16.31 4.28 13.03
CA VAL A 166 -15.71 4.32 14.37
C VAL A 166 -15.94 2.94 14.98
N ASN A 167 -14.87 2.19 15.25
CA ASN A 167 -14.97 0.93 15.98
C ASN A 167 -15.60 1.23 17.34
N GLU A 168 -16.87 0.89 17.54
CA GLU A 168 -17.56 1.03 18.83
C GLU A 168 -16.95 0.18 19.96
N ALA A 169 -15.97 -0.67 19.64
CA ALA A 169 -15.23 -1.49 20.59
C ALA A 169 -14.25 -0.71 21.49
N ASP A 170 -13.94 0.55 21.20
CA ASP A 170 -12.97 1.37 21.95
C ASP A 170 -13.59 2.48 22.81
N ARG A 171 -14.92 2.48 23.04
CA ARG A 171 -15.49 3.36 24.08
C ARG A 171 -15.16 2.79 25.46
N PRO A 172 -14.43 3.52 26.33
CA PRO A 172 -14.36 3.12 27.73
C PRO A 172 -15.78 3.10 28.29
N ARG A 173 -16.13 1.98 28.92
CA ARG A 173 -17.38 1.85 29.70
C ARG A 173 -17.29 2.69 30.97
#